data_AF-W1YJV4-F1
#
_entry.id   AF-W1YJV4-F1
#
_cell.length_a   1.000
_cell.length_b   1.000
_cell.length_c   1.000
_cell.angle_alpha   90.00
_cell.angle_beta   90.00
_cell.angle_gamma   90.00
#
_symmetry.space_group_name_H-M   'P 1'
#
loop_
_entity.id
_entity.type
_entity.pdbx_description
1 polymer ?
#
loop_
_entity_poly.entity_id
_entity_poly.type
_entity_poly.pdbx_seq_one_letter_code
_entity_poly.pdbx_strand_id
1 'polypeptide(L)'
;GKTTTTERILYYTGIVHKIGEVHEGAATMDWMAQEQERGITITSAATTCHWKDHRINIIDTPGHVDFTVEVERSLRVLDGSV
;
A
#
# COMPACT_ATOMS: atom_id res chain seq x y z
N GLY A 1 5.84 -7.18 3.25
CA GLY A 1 6.40 -7.18 1.89
C GLY A 1 5.89 -5.99 1.13
N LYS A 2 4.71 -6.11 0.50
CA LYS A 2 4.07 -5.06 -0.31
C LYS A 2 3.92 -3.73 0.44
N THR A 3 3.25 -3.75 1.58
CA THR A 3 3.02 -2.58 2.44
C THR A 3 4.31 -1.87 2.85
N THR A 4 5.33 -2.64 3.24
CA THR A 4 6.65 -2.10 3.59
C THR A 4 7.33 -1.41 2.41
N THR A 5 7.21 -1.98 1.21
CA THR A 5 7.71 -1.37 -0.03
C THR A 5 6.96 -0.08 -0.33
N THR A 6 5.63 -0.09 -0.19
CA THR A 6 4.78 1.08 -0.40
C THR A 6 5.19 2.24 0.53
N GLU A 7 5.37 1.99 1.82
CA GLU A 7 5.83 3.01 2.80
C GLU A 7 7.15 3.68 2.37
N ARG A 8 8.08 2.90 1.81
CA ARG A 8 9.35 3.44 1.29
C ARG A 8 9.12 4.31 0.05
N ILE A 9 8.24 3.90 -0.87
CA ILE A 9 7.90 4.72 -2.03
C ILE A 9 7.29 6.05 -1.58
N LEU A 10 6.37 6.04 -0.61
CA LEU A 10 5.76 7.26 -0.08
C LEU A 10 6.79 8.18 0.57
N TYR A 11 7.75 7.61 1.30
CA TYR A 11 8.82 8.37 1.92
C TYR A 11 9.74 9.02 0.89
N TYR A 12 10.21 8.26 -0.11
CA TYR A 12 11.10 8.78 -1.15
C TYR A 12 10.43 9.81 -2.07
N THR A 13 9.12 9.73 -2.23
CA THR A 13 8.32 10.70 -2.99
C THR A 13 7.89 11.91 -2.15
N GLY A 14 8.21 11.92 -0.85
CA GLY A 14 7.90 13.03 0.06
C GLY A 14 6.43 13.12 0.50
N ILE A 15 5.61 12.11 0.22
CA ILE A 15 4.22 12.03 0.66
C ILE A 15 4.14 11.82 2.17
N VAL A 16 5.07 11.06 2.74
CA VAL A 16 5.22 10.88 4.18
C VAL A 16 6.60 11.33 4.65
N HIS A 17 6.66 11.95 5.82
CA HIS A 17 7.91 12.49 6.39
C HIS A 17 8.60 11.52 7.37
N LYS A 18 7.95 10.39 7.67
CA LYS A 18 8.47 9.30 8.51
C LYS A 18 8.03 7.98 7.88
N ILE A 19 8.87 6.95 7.99
CA ILE A 19 8.56 5.61 7.50
C ILE A 19 7.83 4.87 8.61
N GLY A 20 6.62 4.39 8.34
CA GLY A 20 5.90 3.50 9.24
C GLY A 20 6.45 2.08 9.18
N GLU A 21 6.64 1.44 10.33
CA GLU A 21 6.89 0.01 10.43
C GLU A 21 5.53 -0.72 10.49
N VAL A 22 5.27 -1.61 9.53
CA VAL A 22 4.00 -2.38 9.44
C VAL A 22 3.80 -3.23 10.70
N HIS A 23 4.88 -3.78 11.25
CA HIS A 23 4.84 -4.59 12.47
C HIS A 23 4.46 -3.80 13.72
N GLU A 24 4.59 -2.47 13.68
CA GLU A 24 4.18 -1.58 14.77
C GLU A 24 2.79 -0.96 14.52
N GLY A 25 2.08 -1.41 13.48
CA GLY A 25 0.78 -0.86 13.09
C GLY A 25 0.85 0.59 12.60
N ALA A 26 2.04 1.07 12.23
CA ALA A 26 2.30 2.46 11.87
C ALA A 26 2.27 2.72 10.36
N ALA A 27 1.89 1.73 9.55
CA ALA A 27 1.79 1.88 8.10
C ALA A 27 0.69 2.89 7.73
N THR A 28 1.00 3.78 6.79
CA THR A 28 0.14 4.92 6.42
C THR A 28 -1.15 4.45 5.73
N MET A 29 -1.09 3.32 5.02
CA MET A 29 -2.21 2.78 4.25
C MET A 29 -3.13 1.82 5.04
N ASP A 30 -2.64 1.23 6.12
CA ASP A 30 -3.42 0.30 6.96
C ASP A 30 -4.21 1.10 7.99
N TRP A 31 -5.41 1.56 7.61
CA TRP A 31 -6.25 2.44 8.45
C TRP A 31 -7.18 1.65 9.37
N MET A 32 -7.43 0.36 9.10
CA MET A 32 -8.28 -0.45 9.97
C MET A 32 -7.49 -0.94 11.18
N ALA A 33 -8.09 -0.88 12.37
CA ALA A 33 -7.47 -1.34 13.60
C ALA A 33 -7.04 -2.82 13.52
N GLN A 34 -7.80 -3.65 12.79
CA GLN A 34 -7.47 -5.06 12.57
C GLN A 34 -6.25 -5.26 11.66
N GLU A 35 -6.02 -4.37 10.70
CA GLU A 35 -4.82 -4.40 9.85
C GLU A 35 -3.59 -4.09 10.68
N GLN A 36 -3.67 -3.04 11.50
CA GLN A 36 -2.60 -2.61 12.40
C GLN A 36 -2.29 -3.66 13.48
N GLU A 37 -3.32 -4.25 14.10
CA GLU A 37 -3.16 -5.28 15.14
C GLU A 37 -2.51 -6.56 14.59
N ARG A 38 -2.85 -6.94 13.35
CA ARG A 38 -2.42 -8.21 12.75
C ARG A 38 -1.20 -8.07 11.83
N GLY A 39 -0.79 -6.85 11.49
CA GLY A 39 0.29 -6.57 10.54
C GLY A 39 0.00 -7.12 9.14
N ILE A 40 -1.27 -7.13 8.71
CA ILE A 40 -1.70 -7.58 7.37
C ILE A 40 -2.55 -6.50 6.71
N THR A 41 -2.43 -6.37 5.39
CA THR A 41 -3.35 -5.56 4.57
C THR A 41 -4.59 -6.41 4.24
N ILE A 42 -5.76 -5.89 4.59
CA ILE A 42 -7.08 -6.52 4.41
C ILE A 42 -7.86 -5.79 3.30
N THR A 43 -7.75 -4.47 3.23
CA THR A 43 -8.34 -3.63 2.18
C THR A 43 -7.27 -2.98 1.34
N SER A 44 -7.59 -2.76 0.07
CA SER A 44 -6.72 -2.03 -0.85
C SER A 44 -6.81 -0.55 -0.57
N ALA A 45 -5.66 0.11 -0.54
CA ALA A 45 -5.55 1.55 -0.40
C ALA A 45 -4.92 2.14 -1.65
N ALA A 46 -5.44 3.27 -2.11
CA ALA A 46 -4.92 3.97 -3.28
C ALA A 46 -4.30 5.31 -2.86
N THR A 47 -3.13 5.62 -3.39
CA THR A 47 -2.51 6.94 -3.24
C THR A 47 -1.82 7.40 -4.51
N THR A 48 -1.60 8.69 -4.61
CA THR A 48 -0.91 9.31 -5.73
C THR A 48 0.39 9.91 -5.25
N CYS A 49 1.48 9.63 -5.96
CA CYS A 49 2.78 10.24 -5.73
C CYS A 49 3.40 10.74 -7.04
N HIS A 50 4.41 11.59 -6.91
CA HIS A 50 5.12 12.18 -8.04
C HIS A 50 6.59 11.81 -8.00
N TRP A 51 7.14 11.41 -9.15
CA TRP A 51 8.56 11.08 -9.29
C TRP A 51 9.09 11.53 -10.65
N LYS A 52 10.06 12.44 -10.66
CA LYS A 52 10.73 12.95 -11.89
C LYS A 52 9.72 13.30 -13.01
N ASP A 53 8.80 14.22 -12.74
CA ASP A 53 7.72 14.66 -13.64
C ASP A 53 6.69 13.59 -14.04
N HIS A 54 6.76 12.39 -13.47
CA HIS A 54 5.74 11.37 -13.63
C HIS A 54 4.77 11.36 -12.44
N ARG A 55 3.48 11.19 -12.72
CA ARG A 55 2.46 10.89 -11.72
C ARG A 55 2.28 9.39 -11.64
N ILE A 56 2.39 8.83 -10.44
CA ILE A 56 2.26 7.40 -10.17
C ILE A 56 1.08 7.21 -9.22
N ASN A 57 0.14 6.34 -9.59
CA ASN A 57 -0.94 5.90 -8.70
C ASN A 57 -0.59 4.52 -8.18
N ILE A 58 -0.51 4.37 -6.86
CA ILE A 58 -0.20 3.11 -6.19
C ILE A 58 -1.49 2.57 -5.60
N ILE A 59 -1.77 1.29 -5.88
CA ILE A 59 -2.78 0.52 -5.17
C ILE A 59 -2.04 -0.52 -4.35
N ASP A 60 -1.98 -0.34 -3.04
CA ASP A 60 -1.50 -1.39 -2.14
C ASP A 60 -2.61 -2.41 -1.94
N THR A 61 -2.30 -3.69 -2.07
CA THR A 61 -3.30 -4.76 -2.14
C THR A 61 -3.13 -5.76 -1.00
N PRO A 62 -4.20 -6.44 -0.59
CA PRO A 62 -4.12 -7.54 0.36
C PRO A 62 -3.16 -8.65 -0.10
N GLY A 63 -2.46 -9.28 0.84
CA GLY A 63 -1.61 -10.45 0.58
C GLY A 63 -2.21 -11.79 0.98
N HIS A 64 -3.25 -11.77 1.78
CA HIS A 64 -3.90 -12.99 2.25
C HIS A 64 -4.81 -13.57 1.16
N VAL A 65 -4.80 -14.89 1.01
CA VAL A 65 -5.59 -15.62 0.00
C VAL A 65 -7.10 -15.42 0.16
N ASP A 66 -7.55 -15.11 1.36
CA ASP A 66 -8.97 -14.81 1.64
C ASP A 66 -9.46 -13.53 0.95
N PHE A 67 -8.55 -12.68 0.44
CA PHE A 67 -8.87 -11.41 -0.22
C PHE A 67 -8.50 -11.41 -1.72
N THR A 68 -8.35 -12.57 -2.35
CA THR A 68 -7.98 -12.69 -3.77
C THR A 68 -8.92 -11.94 -4.72
N VAL A 69 -10.23 -11.89 -4.42
CA VAL A 69 -11.21 -11.13 -5.24
C VAL A 69 -10.83 -9.65 -5.34
N GLU A 70 -10.25 -9.08 -4.30
CA GLU A 70 -9.86 -7.67 -4.30
C GLU A 70 -8.59 -7.43 -5.10
N VAL A 71 -7.61 -8.34 -4.99
CA VAL A 71 -6.41 -8.34 -5.82
C VAL A 71 -6.77 -8.40 -7.31
N GLU A 72 -7.70 -9.29 -7.69
CA GLU A 72 -8.16 -9.40 -9.08
C GLU A 72 -8.85 -8.13 -9.58
N ARG A 73 -9.59 -7.43 -8.72
CA ARG A 73 -10.21 -6.14 -9.08
C ARG A 73 -9.16 -5.06 -9.31
N SER A 74 -8.17 -4.98 -8.43
CA SER A 74 -7.07 -4.02 -8.55
C SER A 74 -6.27 -4.24 -9.84
N LEU A 75 -5.98 -5.49 -10.20
CA LEU A 75 -5.25 -5.80 -11.44
C LEU A 75 -6.00 -5.39 -12.72
N ARG A 76 -7.33 -5.22 -12.69
CA ARG A 76 -8.11 -4.79 -13.87
C ARG A 76 -7.96 -3.31 -14.19
N VAL A 77 -7.48 -2.50 -13.24
CA VAL A 77 -7.40 -1.04 -13.36
C VAL A 77 -5.96 -0.52 -13.37
N LEU A 78 -4.98 -1.42 -13.20
CA LEU A 78 -3.55 -1.08 -13.12
C LEU A 78 -2.88 -1.19 -14.50
N ASP A 79 -1.99 -0.24 -14.79
CA ASP A 79 -1.12 -0.29 -15.97
C ASP A 79 0.03 -1.31 -15.80
N GLY A 80 0.34 -1.72 -14.57
CA GLY A 80 1.38 -2.70 -14.23
C GLY A 80 1.38 -3.08 -12.75
N SER A 81 2.07 -4.18 -12.41
CA SER A 81 2.18 -4.70 -11.04
C SER A 81 3.62 -5.09 -10.69
N VAL A 82 3.99 -4.98 -9.41
CA VAL A 82 5.30 -5.36 -8.84
C VAL A 82 5.11 -6.38 -7.74
#